data_AF-A0A9E4ZBR2-F1
#
_entry.id   AF-A0A9E4ZBR2-F1
#
_cell.length_a   1.000
_cell.length_b   1.000
_cell.length_c   1.000
_cell.angle_alpha   90.00
_cell.angle_beta   90.00
_cell.angle_gamma   90.00
#
_symmetry.space_group_name_H-M   'P 1'
#
loop_
_entity.id
_entity.type
_entity.pdbx_description
1 polymer ?
#
loop_
_entity_poly.entity_id
_entity_poly.type
_entity_poly.pdbx_seq_one_letter_code
_entity_poly.pdbx_strand_id
1 'polypeptide(L)'
;AFAYRMINTLDSMIGYRGVYEHLGKASARLDDLVNLIPARLAGLLLVAASGFLPGQRMTRAWSTMWRHHGRTQSPNAGWTMSGMAGALGVQLQKVDPEVGYTLGEPGRPIEPKDITRAVQSMYLVALFGLAIALAIAYARGSIF
;
A
#
# COMPACT_ATOMS: atom_id res chain seq x y z
N ALA A 1 10.36 24.59 -5.93
CA ALA A 1 10.19 24.13 -4.53
C ALA A 1 8.83 24.52 -3.92
N PHE A 2 8.34 25.77 -4.09
CA PHE A 2 7.03 26.20 -3.56
C PHE A 2 5.81 25.54 -4.25
N ALA A 3 5.87 25.33 -5.56
CA ALA A 3 4.78 24.73 -6.34
C ALA A 3 4.43 23.28 -5.89
N TYR A 4 5.44 22.47 -5.55
CA TYR A 4 5.24 21.09 -5.10
C TYR A 4 4.59 21.00 -3.71
N ARG A 5 4.87 21.98 -2.83
CA ARG A 5 4.20 22.09 -1.52
C ARG A 5 2.76 22.56 -1.67
N MET A 6 2.46 23.48 -2.58
CA MET A 6 1.08 23.89 -2.87
C MET A 6 0.24 22.75 -3.45
N ILE A 7 0.81 21.91 -4.32
CA ILE A 7 0.12 20.74 -4.86
C ILE A 7 -0.23 19.75 -3.73
N ASN A 8 0.69 19.48 -2.81
CA ASN A 8 0.42 18.63 -1.64
C ASN A 8 -0.60 19.26 -0.66
N THR A 9 -0.62 20.58 -0.51
CA THR A 9 -1.60 21.27 0.35
C THR A 9 -3.00 21.33 -0.29
N LEU A 10 -3.10 21.51 -1.61
CA LEU A 10 -4.38 21.50 -2.34
C LEU A 10 -5.01 20.11 -2.38
N ASP A 11 -4.18 19.06 -2.51
CA ASP A 11 -4.64 17.66 -2.42
C ASP A 11 -5.25 17.35 -1.03
N SER A 12 -4.75 18.03 0.01
CA SER A 12 -5.29 17.91 1.38
C SER A 12 -6.55 18.76 1.63
N MET A 13 -6.82 19.80 0.81
CA MET A 13 -7.94 20.73 1.00
C MET A 13 -9.17 20.47 0.11
N ILE A 14 -9.00 19.88 -1.07
CA ILE A 14 -10.10 19.63 -2.03
C ILE A 14 -10.91 18.35 -1.67
N GLY A 15 -10.66 17.78 -0.48
CA GLY A 15 -11.38 16.62 0.05
C GLY A 15 -12.53 16.92 1.01
N TYR A 16 -12.85 18.19 1.32
CA TYR A 16 -13.97 18.52 2.21
C TYR A 16 -15.25 18.88 1.43
N ARG A 17 -16.18 17.91 1.42
CA ARG A 17 -17.63 17.96 1.08
C ARG A 17 -18.11 19.32 0.53
N GLY A 18 -18.13 19.45 -0.81
CA GLY A 18 -18.68 20.60 -1.52
C GLY A 18 -18.70 20.43 -3.04
N VAL A 19 -19.13 21.50 -3.75
CA VAL A 19 -19.54 21.67 -5.18
C VAL A 19 -18.65 21.01 -6.26
N TYR A 20 -17.46 20.49 -5.92
CA TYR A 20 -16.54 19.80 -6.83
C TYR A 20 -16.52 18.27 -6.69
N GLU A 21 -17.50 17.67 -6.00
CA GLU A 21 -17.59 16.22 -5.77
C GLU A 21 -17.46 15.36 -7.04
N HIS A 22 -17.93 15.86 -8.19
CA HIS A 22 -17.87 15.13 -9.45
C HIS A 22 -16.48 15.21 -10.13
N LEU A 23 -15.77 16.33 -9.99
CA LEU A 23 -14.38 16.48 -10.41
C LEU A 23 -13.44 15.72 -9.47
N GLY A 24 -13.71 15.72 -8.16
CA GLY A 24 -12.99 14.92 -7.17
C GLY A 24 -13.14 13.41 -7.41
N LYS A 25 -14.35 12.93 -7.75
CA LYS A 25 -14.59 11.53 -8.13
C LYS A 25 -13.90 11.15 -9.44
N ALA A 26 -13.85 12.03 -10.43
CA ALA A 26 -13.14 11.76 -11.69
C ALA A 26 -11.61 11.72 -11.49
N SER A 27 -11.06 12.66 -10.69
CA SER A 27 -9.64 12.68 -10.32
C SER A 27 -9.25 11.48 -9.47
N ALA A 28 -10.08 11.10 -8.49
CA ALA A 28 -9.85 9.90 -7.68
C ALA A 28 -9.90 8.61 -8.50
N ARG A 29 -10.79 8.52 -9.50
CA ARG A 29 -10.84 7.39 -10.42
C ARG A 29 -9.64 7.32 -11.36
N LEU A 30 -9.13 8.46 -11.83
CA LEU A 30 -7.92 8.51 -12.65
C LEU A 30 -6.67 8.16 -11.82
N ASP A 31 -6.55 8.68 -10.60
CA ASP A 31 -5.49 8.30 -9.66
C ASP A 31 -5.54 6.80 -9.37
N ASP A 32 -6.74 6.25 -9.13
CA ASP A 32 -6.91 4.82 -8.91
C ASP A 32 -6.51 3.98 -10.15
N LEU A 33 -6.71 4.49 -11.37
CA LEU A 33 -6.29 3.80 -12.60
C LEU A 33 -4.76 3.83 -12.78
N VAL A 34 -4.13 4.98 -12.53
CA VAL A 34 -2.67 5.12 -12.61
C VAL A 34 -1.99 4.24 -11.56
N ASN A 35 -2.59 4.14 -10.37
CA ASN A 35 -2.06 3.35 -9.27
C ASN A 35 -2.44 1.85 -9.33
N LEU A 36 -3.17 1.41 -10.36
CA LEU A 36 -3.59 0.02 -10.50
C LEU A 36 -2.39 -0.94 -10.54
N ILE A 37 -1.43 -0.66 -11.43
CA ILE A 37 -0.21 -1.47 -11.58
C ILE A 37 0.76 -1.25 -10.41
N PRO A 38 1.11 0.01 -10.04
CA PRO A 38 2.01 0.27 -8.91
C PRO A 38 1.56 -0.36 -7.59
N ALA A 39 0.27 -0.30 -7.27
CA ALA A 39 -0.24 -0.86 -6.01
C ALA A 39 -0.12 -2.39 -5.93
N ARG A 40 -0.37 -3.08 -7.05
CA ARG A 40 -0.19 -4.54 -7.15
C ARG A 40 1.28 -4.91 -7.01
N LEU A 41 2.17 -4.20 -7.71
CA LEU A 41 3.60 -4.41 -7.60
C LEU A 41 4.09 -4.16 -6.17
N ALA A 42 3.65 -3.07 -5.54
CA ALA A 42 3.99 -2.77 -4.14
C ALA A 42 3.50 -3.87 -3.19
N GLY A 43 2.29 -4.40 -3.39
CA GLY A 43 1.77 -5.53 -2.64
C GLY A 43 2.62 -6.80 -2.81
N LEU A 44 3.03 -7.12 -4.04
CA LEU A 44 3.90 -8.25 -4.34
C LEU A 44 5.29 -8.09 -3.71
N LEU A 45 5.90 -6.92 -3.82
CA LEU A 45 7.17 -6.61 -3.18
C LEU A 45 7.08 -6.71 -1.66
N LEU A 46 5.96 -6.29 -1.07
CA LEU A 46 5.71 -6.41 0.36
C LEU A 46 5.60 -7.88 0.79
N VAL A 47 4.88 -8.70 0.02
CA VAL A 47 4.81 -10.14 0.26
C VAL A 47 6.23 -10.74 0.22
N ALA A 48 7.02 -10.44 -0.82
CA ALA A 48 8.40 -10.91 -0.92
C ALA A 48 9.24 -10.44 0.27
N ALA A 49 9.17 -9.16 0.64
CA ALA A 49 9.92 -8.56 1.75
C ALA A 49 9.61 -9.25 3.09
N SER A 50 8.36 -9.63 3.32
CA SER A 50 7.96 -10.33 4.56
C SER A 50 8.62 -11.70 4.75
N GLY A 51 9.16 -12.31 3.68
CA GLY A 51 9.93 -13.55 3.75
C GLY A 51 11.33 -13.38 4.35
N PHE A 52 11.87 -12.15 4.34
CA PHE A 52 13.22 -11.84 4.83
C PHE A 52 13.22 -11.17 6.21
N LEU A 53 12.04 -10.84 6.75
CA LEU A 53 11.91 -10.10 8.01
C LEU A 53 11.52 -11.02 9.18
N PRO A 54 12.18 -10.89 10.34
CA PRO A 54 11.93 -11.75 11.48
C PRO A 54 10.52 -11.52 12.06
N GLY A 55 9.85 -12.62 12.40
CA GLY A 55 8.50 -12.58 12.97
C GLY A 55 7.40 -12.26 11.96
N GLN A 56 7.71 -12.25 10.66
CA GLN A 56 6.73 -12.14 9.58
C GLN A 56 6.61 -13.45 8.80
N ARG A 57 5.51 -13.61 8.04
CA ARG A 57 5.25 -14.82 7.24
C ARG A 57 4.76 -14.49 5.84
N MET A 58 5.58 -14.81 4.84
CA MET A 58 5.26 -14.61 3.41
C MET A 58 3.99 -15.33 2.97
N THR A 59 3.79 -16.59 3.38
CA THR A 59 2.59 -17.37 3.03
C THR A 59 1.31 -16.74 3.56
N ARG A 60 1.35 -16.18 4.77
CA ARG A 60 0.24 -15.46 5.39
C ARG A 60 0.04 -14.10 4.73
N ALA A 61 1.11 -13.36 4.44
CA ALA A 61 1.05 -12.10 3.70
C ALA A 61 0.35 -12.28 2.34
N TRP A 62 0.76 -13.27 1.56
CA TRP A 62 0.16 -13.62 0.27
C TRP A 62 -1.32 -14.00 0.41
N SER A 63 -1.63 -14.96 1.29
CA SER A 63 -3.00 -15.45 1.47
C SER A 63 -3.96 -14.36 1.93
N THR A 64 -3.54 -13.51 2.86
CA THR A 64 -4.35 -12.39 3.35
C THR A 64 -4.50 -11.31 2.29
N MET A 65 -3.42 -10.95 1.60
CA MET A 65 -3.46 -10.00 0.49
C MET A 65 -4.50 -10.43 -0.55
N TRP A 66 -4.40 -11.66 -1.03
CA TRP A 66 -5.29 -12.18 -2.07
C TRP A 66 -6.75 -12.25 -1.63
N ARG A 67 -7.01 -12.64 -0.37
CA ARG A 67 -8.38 -12.79 0.14
C ARG A 67 -9.05 -11.47 0.52
N HIS A 68 -8.28 -10.42 0.83
CA HIS A 68 -8.83 -9.21 1.46
C HIS A 68 -8.54 -7.91 0.71
N HIS A 69 -7.72 -7.91 -0.36
CA HIS A 69 -7.40 -6.69 -1.10
C HIS A 69 -8.64 -5.94 -1.61
N GLY A 70 -9.76 -6.63 -1.85
CA GLY A 70 -11.00 -6.03 -2.36
C GLY A 70 -11.93 -5.45 -1.29
N ARG A 71 -11.58 -5.52 0.01
CA ARG A 71 -12.43 -5.04 1.11
C ARG A 71 -12.36 -3.53 1.33
N THR A 72 -11.37 -2.87 0.75
CA THR A 72 -11.20 -1.41 0.88
C THR A 72 -11.98 -0.68 -0.20
N GLN A 73 -12.38 0.57 0.07
CA GLN A 73 -13.09 1.38 -0.93
C GLN A 73 -12.25 1.66 -2.19
N SER A 74 -10.94 1.90 -2.02
CA SER A 74 -10.02 2.01 -3.16
C SER A 74 -9.61 0.61 -3.62
N PRO A 75 -9.61 0.34 -4.95
CA PRO A 75 -9.14 -0.91 -5.53
C PRO A 75 -7.62 -1.14 -5.39
N ASN A 76 -6.89 -0.14 -4.90
CA ASN A 76 -5.43 -0.13 -4.82
C ASN A 76 -4.92 -0.31 -3.39
N ALA A 77 -5.52 0.41 -2.46
CA ALA A 77 -5.04 0.50 -1.09
C ALA A 77 -5.06 -0.87 -0.37
N GLY A 78 -6.03 -1.72 -0.70
CA GLY A 78 -6.21 -3.02 -0.07
C GLY A 78 -5.07 -4.02 -0.31
N TRP A 79 -4.31 -3.90 -1.41
CA TRP A 79 -3.20 -4.82 -1.72
C TRP A 79 -2.10 -4.75 -0.66
N THR A 80 -1.56 -3.55 -0.41
CA THR A 80 -0.48 -3.36 0.56
C THR A 80 -0.97 -3.49 2.00
N MET A 81 -2.15 -2.97 2.33
CA MET A 81 -2.69 -3.08 3.69
C MET A 81 -3.00 -4.52 4.09
N SER A 82 -3.64 -5.30 3.21
CA SER A 82 -3.97 -6.70 3.49
C SER A 82 -2.71 -7.56 3.52
N GLY A 83 -1.73 -7.29 2.65
CA GLY A 83 -0.42 -7.92 2.69
C GLY A 83 0.31 -7.66 4.00
N MET A 84 0.31 -6.41 4.48
CA MET A 84 0.94 -6.03 5.76
C MET A 84 0.24 -6.70 6.95
N ALA A 85 -1.09 -6.68 6.99
CA ALA A 85 -1.87 -7.36 8.04
C ALA A 85 -1.52 -8.86 8.10
N GLY A 86 -1.46 -9.51 6.93
CA GLY A 86 -1.04 -10.90 6.80
C GLY A 86 0.41 -11.14 7.22
N ALA A 87 1.33 -10.29 6.80
CA ALA A 87 2.76 -10.39 7.12
C ALA A 87 2.99 -10.33 8.64
N LEU A 88 2.37 -9.35 9.30
CA LEU A 88 2.47 -9.13 10.74
C LEU A 88 1.64 -10.14 11.56
N GLY A 89 0.67 -10.81 10.94
CA GLY A 89 -0.23 -11.74 11.60
C GLY A 89 -1.26 -11.06 12.51
N VAL A 90 -1.67 -9.85 12.17
CA VAL A 90 -2.61 -9.02 12.92
C VAL A 90 -3.85 -8.73 12.09
N GLN A 91 -4.88 -8.20 12.75
CA GLN A 91 -6.09 -7.71 12.10
C GLN A 91 -6.11 -6.18 12.17
N LEU A 92 -6.22 -5.54 11.00
CA LEU A 92 -6.37 -4.09 10.87
C LEU A 92 -7.83 -3.76 10.61
N GLN A 93 -8.38 -2.80 11.35
CA GLN A 93 -9.77 -2.39 11.22
C GLN A 93 -9.86 -0.88 11.00
N LYS A 94 -10.68 -0.48 10.02
CA LYS A 94 -11.21 0.87 9.91
C LYS A 94 -12.60 0.87 10.54
N VAL A 95 -12.73 1.54 11.69
CA VAL A 95 -14.02 1.68 12.39
C VAL A 95 -14.75 2.87 11.79
N ASP A 96 -15.62 2.60 10.83
CA ASP A 96 -16.48 3.59 10.19
C ASP A 96 -17.84 2.93 9.86
N PRO A 97 -18.99 3.56 10.21
CA PRO A 97 -20.32 2.98 9.98
C PRO A 97 -20.69 2.77 8.51
N GLU A 98 -20.18 3.59 7.60
CA GLU A 98 -20.55 3.55 6.17
C GLU A 98 -19.46 2.86 5.34
N VAL A 99 -18.20 3.02 5.73
CA VAL A 99 -17.04 2.63 4.91
C VAL A 99 -16.00 1.81 5.67
N GLY A 100 -16.41 1.20 6.78
CA GLY A 100 -15.57 0.37 7.61
C GLY A 100 -15.14 -0.92 6.91
N TYR A 101 -13.96 -1.42 7.29
CA TYR A 101 -13.44 -2.68 6.76
C TYR A 101 -12.48 -3.33 7.75
N THR A 102 -12.30 -4.64 7.58
CA THR A 102 -11.38 -5.45 8.38
C THR A 102 -10.47 -6.27 7.46
N LEU A 103 -9.16 -6.11 7.63
CA LEU A 103 -8.12 -6.75 6.85
C LEU A 103 -7.25 -7.61 7.77
N GLY A 104 -7.10 -8.88 7.43
CA GLY A 104 -6.32 -9.83 8.21
C GLY A 104 -7.16 -10.66 9.17
N GLU A 105 -6.50 -11.67 9.73
CA GLU A 105 -7.05 -12.58 10.72
C GLU A 105 -6.48 -12.20 12.09
N PRO A 106 -7.22 -12.40 13.20
CA PRO A 106 -6.77 -12.07 14.56
C PRO A 106 -5.76 -13.10 15.08
N GLY A 107 -4.61 -13.23 14.41
CA GLY A 107 -3.57 -14.20 14.76
C GLY A 107 -2.82 -13.86 16.05
N ARG A 108 -2.76 -12.58 16.40
CA ARG A 108 -2.26 -12.03 17.67
C ARG A 108 -2.75 -10.57 17.83
N PRO A 109 -2.72 -10.01 19.06
CA PRO A 109 -3.00 -8.58 19.26
C PRO A 109 -1.96 -7.69 18.58
N ILE A 110 -2.39 -6.47 18.24
CA ILE A 110 -1.51 -5.39 17.75
C ILE A 110 -0.65 -4.90 18.92
N GLU A 111 0.64 -4.71 18.65
CA GLU A 111 1.61 -4.21 19.62
C GLU A 111 2.39 -3.02 19.04
N PRO A 112 2.93 -2.11 19.86
CA PRO A 112 3.73 -0.99 19.36
C PRO A 112 4.91 -1.39 18.46
N LYS A 113 5.49 -2.58 18.68
CA LYS A 113 6.57 -3.15 17.86
C LYS A 113 6.17 -3.37 16.39
N ASP A 114 4.87 -3.43 16.10
CA ASP A 114 4.35 -3.60 14.74
C ASP A 114 4.57 -2.38 13.87
N ILE A 115 4.66 -1.19 14.47
CA ILE A 115 5.06 0.03 13.78
C ILE A 115 6.49 -0.16 13.24
N THR A 116 7.41 -0.61 14.08
CA THR A 116 8.80 -0.87 13.69
C THR A 116 8.89 -1.95 12.61
N ARG A 117 8.14 -3.04 12.75
CA ARG A 117 8.09 -4.12 11.74
C ARG A 117 7.53 -3.63 10.40
N ALA A 118 6.49 -2.80 10.42
CA ALA A 118 5.92 -2.20 9.22
C ALA A 118 6.93 -1.27 8.53
N VAL A 119 7.64 -0.44 9.30
CA VAL A 119 8.71 0.44 8.78
C VAL A 119 9.88 -0.36 8.20
N GLN A 120 10.30 -1.45 8.84
CA GLN A 120 11.31 -2.37 8.29
C GLN A 120 10.87 -2.96 6.94
N SER A 121 9.59 -3.33 6.83
CA SER A 121 8.99 -3.81 5.58
C SER A 121 9.02 -2.73 4.50
N MET A 122 8.67 -1.49 4.85
CA MET A 122 8.74 -0.35 3.94
C MET A 122 10.16 -0.14 3.38
N TYR A 123 11.19 -0.16 4.24
CA TYR A 123 12.58 -0.01 3.78
C TYR A 123 13.02 -1.14 2.86
N LEU A 124 12.64 -2.37 3.15
CA LEU A 124 13.00 -3.52 2.31
C LEU A 124 12.27 -3.49 0.96
N VAL A 125 10.99 -3.10 0.95
CA VAL A 125 10.24 -2.86 -0.29
C VAL A 125 10.88 -1.76 -1.12
N ALA A 126 11.30 -0.65 -0.50
CA ALA A 126 12.00 0.43 -1.19
C ALA A 126 13.33 -0.04 -1.77
N LEU A 127 14.10 -0.86 -1.04
CA LEU A 127 15.33 -1.46 -1.51
C LEU A 127 15.09 -2.36 -2.73
N PHE A 128 14.08 -3.22 -2.69
CA PHE A 128 13.72 -4.06 -3.84
C PHE A 128 13.30 -3.21 -5.05
N GLY A 129 12.48 -2.18 -4.84
CA GLY A 129 12.09 -1.26 -5.89
C GLY A 129 13.29 -0.55 -6.53
N LEU A 130 14.23 -0.07 -5.70
CA LEU A 130 15.47 0.55 -6.18
C LEU A 130 16.33 -0.44 -6.97
N ALA A 131 16.51 -1.66 -6.46
CA ALA A 131 17.28 -2.69 -7.15
C ALA A 131 16.69 -3.03 -8.53
N ILE A 132 15.36 -3.17 -8.61
CA ILE A 132 14.65 -3.39 -9.88
C ILE A 132 14.86 -2.21 -10.83
N ALA A 133 14.72 -0.97 -10.34
CA ALA A 133 14.92 0.23 -11.16
C ALA A 133 16.35 0.33 -11.71
N LEU A 134 17.36 0.06 -10.87
CA LEU A 134 18.77 0.03 -11.28
C LEU A 134 19.04 -1.09 -12.30
N ALA A 135 18.47 -2.28 -12.10
CA ALA A 135 18.60 -3.38 -13.04
C ALA A 135 18.00 -3.05 -14.42
N ILE A 136 16.83 -2.40 -14.45
CA ILE A 136 16.19 -1.93 -15.68
C ILE A 136 17.06 -0.86 -16.35
N ALA A 137 17.58 0.11 -15.60
CA ALA A 137 18.43 1.16 -16.13
C ALA A 137 19.73 0.61 -16.73
N TYR A 138 20.37 -0.33 -16.03
CA TYR A 138 21.57 -1.03 -16.50
C TYR A 138 21.29 -1.81 -17.78
N ALA A 139 20.22 -2.61 -17.80
CA ALA A 139 19.84 -3.39 -18.98
C ALA A 139 19.54 -2.51 -20.20
N ARG A 140 18.92 -1.34 -20.01
CA ARG A 140 18.72 -0.37 -21.11
C ARG A 140 20.06 0.19 -21.58
N GLY A 141 20.92 0.62 -20.67
CA GLY A 141 22.24 1.16 -21.01
C GLY A 141 23.22 0.15 -21.62
N SER A 142 22.98 -1.15 -21.49
CA SER A 142 23.77 -2.20 -22.13
C SER A 142 23.25 -2.64 -23.50
N ILE A 143 22.02 -2.26 -23.85
CA ILE A 143 21.34 -2.65 -25.11
C ILE A 143 21.42 -1.52 -26.17
N PHE A 144 21.63 -0.27 -25.74
CA PHE A 144 21.86 0.90 -26.60
C PHE A 144 23.32 1.34 -26.53
#